data_AF-A0A966DRI2-F1
#
_entry.id   AF-A0A966DRI2-F1
#
_cell.length_a   1.000
_cell.length_b   1.000
_cell.length_c   1.000
_cell.angle_alpha   90.00
_cell.angle_beta   90.00
_cell.angle_gamma   90.00
#
_symmetry.space_group_name_H-M   'P 1'
#
loop_
_entity.id
_entity.type
_entity.pdbx_description
1 polymer ?
#
loop_
_entity_poly.entity_id
_entity_poly.type
_entity_poly.pdbx_seq_one_letter_code
_entity_poly.pdbx_strand_id
1 'polypeptide(L)'
;MNSSLFYPSLLVLHLIGLTLMAGTTVVNAVSLRSYWKLLNADKQQANAVLQLVTKLARPIGIGAALLIFTGLGLMILTHGAFGEQTWFRIKFALVIVLIANTLLFGRRQIGRLVKKVDILVHQADETESIRRNIAVFHSIQFLIFFVIIILSVFKFN
;
A
#
# COMPACT_ATOMS: atom_id res chain seq x y z
N MET A 1 -1.89 17.42 29.23
CA MET A 1 -2.78 16.49 28.50
C MET A 1 -2.60 15.12 29.11
N ASN A 2 -3.68 14.45 29.52
CA ASN A 2 -3.61 13.17 30.24
C ASN A 2 -2.86 12.13 29.39
N SER A 3 -1.65 11.76 29.82
CA SER A 3 -0.81 10.75 29.16
C SER A 3 -1.53 9.41 28.96
N SER A 4 -2.61 9.15 29.73
CA SER A 4 -3.46 7.96 29.62
C SER A 4 -4.22 7.84 28.30
N LEU A 5 -4.54 8.95 27.61
CA LEU A 5 -5.29 8.92 26.35
C LEU A 5 -4.41 8.97 25.10
N PHE A 6 -3.18 9.46 25.24
CA PHE A 6 -2.32 9.72 24.08
C PHE A 6 -1.79 8.43 23.44
N TYR A 7 -1.33 7.48 24.27
CA TYR A 7 -0.89 6.15 23.80
C TYR A 7 -1.98 5.35 23.04
N PRO A 8 -3.19 5.13 23.61
CA PRO A 8 -4.25 4.43 22.89
C PRO A 8 -4.70 5.17 21.62
N SER A 9 -4.67 6.51 21.61
CA SER A 9 -4.97 7.30 20.42
C SER A 9 -3.97 7.02 19.28
N LEU A 10 -2.66 6.96 19.59
CA LEU A 10 -1.64 6.61 18.61
C LEU A 10 -1.79 5.17 18.10
N LEU A 11 -2.14 4.21 18.96
CA LEU A 11 -2.40 2.84 18.54
C LEU A 11 -3.59 2.76 17.57
N VAL A 12 -4.69 3.45 17.89
CA VAL A 12 -5.88 3.49 17.02
C VAL A 12 -5.52 4.14 15.68
N LEU A 13 -4.84 5.28 15.68
CA LEU A 13 -4.39 5.94 14.45
C LEU A 13 -3.43 5.07 13.63
N HIS A 14 -2.54 4.32 14.28
CA HIS A 14 -1.65 3.38 13.61
C HIS A 14 -2.43 2.25 12.91
N LEU A 15 -3.44 1.70 13.58
CA LEU A 15 -4.30 0.65 13.02
C LEU A 15 -5.19 1.18 11.89
N ILE A 16 -5.68 2.42 12.00
CA ILE A 16 -6.38 3.12 10.92
C ILE A 16 -5.42 3.29 9.72
N GLY A 17 -4.18 3.71 9.95
CA GLY A 17 -3.17 3.82 8.89
C GLY A 17 -2.93 2.50 8.16
N LEU A 18 -2.79 1.41 8.91
CA LEU A 18 -2.60 0.07 8.34
C LEU A 18 -3.83 -0.37 7.53
N THR A 19 -5.01 -0.23 8.11
CA THR A 19 -6.29 -0.62 7.49
C THR A 19 -6.56 0.19 6.23
N LEU A 20 -6.31 1.50 6.27
CA LEU A 20 -6.47 2.39 5.13
C LEU A 20 -5.53 1.96 4.00
N MET A 21 -4.26 1.70 4.29
CA MET A 21 -3.27 1.31 3.29
C MET A 21 -3.55 -0.08 2.70
N ALA A 22 -3.88 -1.06 3.54
CA ALA A 22 -4.22 -2.41 3.10
C ALA A 22 -5.52 -2.42 2.29
N GLY A 23 -6.58 -1.79 2.80
CA GLY A 23 -7.88 -1.72 2.13
C GLY A 23 -7.82 -1.01 0.79
N THR A 24 -7.12 0.13 0.71
CA THR A 24 -6.93 0.82 -0.57
C THR A 24 -6.08 0.04 -1.56
N THR A 25 -5.11 -0.76 -1.08
CA THR A 25 -4.34 -1.69 -1.94
C THR A 25 -5.23 -2.79 -2.52
N VAL A 26 -6.18 -3.32 -1.73
CA VAL A 26 -7.19 -4.28 -2.22
C VAL A 26 -8.05 -3.65 -3.30
N VAL A 27 -8.62 -2.47 -3.04
CA VAL A 27 -9.44 -1.74 -4.03
C VAL A 27 -8.63 -1.49 -5.30
N ASN A 28 -7.37 -1.05 -5.18
CA ASN A 28 -6.49 -0.81 -6.31
C ASN A 28 -6.24 -2.07 -7.15
N ALA A 29 -5.98 -3.21 -6.50
CA ALA A 29 -5.77 -4.49 -7.17
C ALA A 29 -7.01 -4.94 -7.96
N VAL A 30 -8.18 -4.82 -7.33
CA VAL A 30 -9.47 -5.19 -7.95
C VAL A 30 -9.79 -4.26 -9.11
N SER A 31 -9.67 -2.94 -8.94
CA SER A 31 -9.90 -1.96 -10.01
C SER A 31 -8.98 -2.19 -11.20
N LEU A 32 -7.69 -2.50 -10.98
CA LEU A 32 -6.77 -2.82 -12.07
C LEU A 32 -7.15 -4.12 -12.80
N ARG A 33 -7.62 -5.15 -12.10
CA ARG A 33 -8.16 -6.35 -12.75
C ARG A 33 -9.40 -6.03 -13.60
N SER A 34 -10.30 -5.19 -13.10
CA SER A 34 -11.48 -4.73 -13.84
C SER A 34 -11.09 -3.90 -15.07
N TYR A 35 -10.10 -3.02 -14.94
CA TYR A 35 -9.56 -2.24 -16.06
C TYR A 35 -9.11 -3.15 -17.21
N TRP A 36 -8.32 -4.19 -16.93
CA TRP A 36 -7.84 -5.11 -17.97
C TRP A 36 -8.96 -5.88 -18.65
N LYS A 37 -10.05 -6.22 -17.94
CA LYS A 37 -11.23 -6.86 -18.53
C LYS A 37 -12.00 -5.90 -19.44
N LEU A 38 -12.14 -4.65 -19.01
CA LEU A 38 -12.90 -3.63 -19.73
C LEU A 38 -12.13 -3.06 -20.92
N LEU A 39 -10.81 -3.11 -20.93
CA LEU A 39 -9.97 -2.50 -21.98
C LEU A 39 -10.36 -2.95 -23.40
N ASN A 40 -10.76 -4.21 -23.56
CA ASN A 40 -11.18 -4.77 -24.85
C ASN A 40 -12.70 -4.64 -25.12
N ALA A 41 -13.51 -4.49 -24.07
CA ALA A 41 -14.97 -4.47 -24.18
C ALA A 41 -15.54 -3.06 -24.28
N ASP A 42 -15.04 -2.15 -23.45
CA ASP A 42 -15.49 -0.76 -23.35
C ASP A 42 -14.33 0.13 -22.87
N LYS A 43 -13.68 0.80 -23.82
CA LYS A 43 -12.55 1.70 -23.55
C LYS A 43 -12.94 2.90 -22.68
N GLN A 44 -14.18 3.39 -22.79
CA GLN A 44 -14.64 4.53 -22.00
C GLN A 44 -14.78 4.14 -20.53
N GLN A 45 -15.39 2.99 -20.26
CA GLN A 45 -15.45 2.44 -18.89
C GLN A 45 -14.06 2.08 -18.35
N ALA A 46 -13.18 1.50 -19.17
CA ALA A 46 -11.81 1.21 -18.76
C ALA A 46 -11.08 2.50 -18.32
N ASN A 47 -11.21 3.59 -19.09
CA ASN A 47 -10.61 4.88 -18.74
C ASN A 47 -11.18 5.45 -17.43
N ALA A 48 -12.49 5.32 -17.19
CA ALA A 48 -13.09 5.73 -15.92
C ALA A 48 -12.50 4.95 -14.71
N VAL A 49 -12.31 3.64 -14.86
CA VAL A 49 -11.67 2.80 -13.83
C VAL A 49 -10.20 3.21 -13.61
N LEU A 50 -9.46 3.53 -14.68
CA LEU A 50 -8.08 3.98 -14.55
C LEU A 50 -7.97 5.34 -13.83
N GLN A 51 -8.91 6.26 -14.07
CA GLN A 51 -9.00 7.51 -13.31
C GLN A 51 -9.29 7.28 -11.83
N LEU A 52 -10.07 6.25 -11.48
CA LEU A 52 -10.28 5.87 -10.08
C LEU A 52 -8.97 5.37 -9.45
N VAL A 53 -8.25 4.49 -10.15
CA VAL A 53 -6.95 3.93 -9.71
C VAL A 53 -5.93 5.03 -9.40
N THR A 54 -5.83 6.07 -10.23
CA THR A 54 -4.89 7.17 -9.97
C THR A 54 -5.26 7.98 -8.72
N LYS A 55 -6.55 8.13 -8.43
CA LYS A 55 -7.03 8.82 -7.22
C LYS A 55 -6.74 8.03 -5.93
N LEU A 56 -6.67 6.70 -5.99
CA LEU A 56 -6.31 5.85 -4.83
C LEU A 56 -4.88 6.07 -4.32
N ALA A 57 -3.99 6.69 -5.11
CA ALA A 57 -2.65 7.02 -4.66
C ALA A 57 -2.64 7.99 -3.46
N ARG A 58 -3.66 8.86 -3.32
CA ARG A 58 -3.79 9.79 -2.20
C ARG A 58 -4.07 9.07 -0.87
N PRO A 59 -5.15 8.28 -0.72
CA PRO A 59 -5.42 7.60 0.55
C PRO A 59 -4.34 6.57 0.91
N ILE A 60 -3.70 5.90 -0.06
CA ILE A 60 -2.51 5.07 0.20
C ILE A 60 -1.38 5.90 0.83
N GLY A 61 -1.10 7.09 0.30
CA GLY A 61 -0.09 8.00 0.84
C GLY A 61 -0.43 8.50 2.25
N ILE A 62 -1.70 8.80 2.52
CA ILE A 62 -2.19 9.18 3.85
C ILE A 62 -2.00 8.03 4.85
N GLY A 63 -2.36 6.80 4.46
CA GLY A 63 -2.16 5.61 5.29
C GLY A 63 -0.69 5.37 5.61
N ALA A 64 0.20 5.50 4.63
CA ALA A 64 1.65 5.41 4.81
C ALA A 64 2.18 6.47 5.78
N ALA A 65 1.76 7.73 5.63
CA ALA A 65 2.16 8.82 6.52
C ALA A 65 1.69 8.54 7.96
N LEU A 66 0.41 8.14 8.14
CA LEU A 66 -0.12 7.76 9.44
C LEU A 66 0.72 6.65 10.08
N LEU A 67 1.05 5.59 9.36
CA LEU A 67 1.86 4.48 9.86
C LEU A 67 3.23 4.94 10.36
N ILE A 68 3.92 5.80 9.60
CA ILE A 68 5.24 6.32 9.97
C ILE A 68 5.13 7.19 11.24
N PHE A 69 4.28 8.21 11.21
CA PHE A 69 4.22 9.18 12.32
C PHE A 69 3.74 8.54 13.62
N THR A 70 2.73 7.67 13.54
CA THR A 70 2.21 6.98 14.73
C THR A 70 3.17 5.89 15.21
N GLY A 71 3.84 5.17 14.30
CA GLY A 71 4.85 4.17 14.66
C GLY A 71 6.04 4.79 15.39
N LEU A 72 6.55 5.91 14.88
CA LEU A 72 7.61 6.69 15.55
C LEU A 72 7.13 7.25 16.90
N GLY A 73 5.91 7.79 16.95
CA GLY A 73 5.32 8.30 18.19
C GLY A 73 5.23 7.23 19.28
N LEU A 74 4.79 6.01 18.93
CA LEU A 74 4.76 4.88 19.86
C LEU A 74 6.15 4.47 20.34
N MET A 75 7.16 4.53 19.47
CA MET A 75 8.55 4.23 19.83
C MET A 75 9.13 5.25 20.81
N ILE A 76 8.84 6.54 20.60
CA ILE A 76 9.26 7.63 21.50
C ILE A 76 8.59 7.49 22.87
N LEU A 77 7.27 7.25 22.91
CA LEU A 77 6.54 7.11 24.18
C LEU A 77 6.98 5.90 25.01
N THR A 78 7.39 4.83 24.35
CA THR A 78 7.90 3.63 25.03
C THR A 78 9.39 3.70 25.34
N HIS A 79 10.03 4.86 25.14
CA HIS A 79 11.46 5.07 25.36
C HIS A 79 12.33 4.02 24.63
N GLY A 80 11.87 3.56 23.46
CA GLY A 80 12.56 2.53 22.69
C GLY A 80 12.41 1.09 23.22
N ALA A 81 11.58 0.83 24.23
CA ALA A 81 11.39 -0.53 24.77
C ALA A 81 10.89 -1.54 23.70
N PHE A 82 10.07 -1.10 22.75
CA PHE A 82 9.70 -1.93 21.59
C PHE A 82 10.85 -2.15 20.62
N GLY A 83 11.81 -1.22 20.56
CA GLY A 83 13.01 -1.32 19.75
C GLY A 83 13.93 -2.47 20.15
N GLU A 84 13.83 -3.01 21.36
CA GLU A 84 14.58 -4.21 21.76
C GLU A 84 13.93 -5.52 21.30
N GLN A 85 12.64 -5.49 20.95
CA GLN A 85 11.90 -6.70 20.61
C GLN A 85 12.06 -7.05 19.13
N THR A 86 12.47 -8.30 18.84
CA THR A 86 12.77 -8.76 17.48
C THR A 86 11.57 -8.62 16.54
N TRP A 87 10.36 -8.98 17.00
CA TRP A 87 9.15 -8.85 16.18
C TRP A 87 8.87 -7.40 15.73
N PHE A 88 9.17 -6.42 16.60
CA PHE A 88 8.93 -5.02 16.29
C PHE A 88 9.95 -4.50 15.27
N ARG A 89 11.23 -4.87 15.40
CA ARG A 89 12.28 -4.53 14.42
C ARG A 89 11.92 -5.04 13.02
N ILE A 90 11.52 -6.32 12.94
CA ILE A 90 11.12 -6.93 11.67
C ILE A 90 9.86 -6.24 11.12
N LYS A 91 8.84 -6.03 11.95
CA LYS A 91 7.59 -5.34 11.54
C LYS A 91 7.88 -3.94 11.01
N PHE A 92 8.72 -3.17 11.71
CA PHE A 92 9.05 -1.81 11.32
C PHE A 92 9.82 -1.77 9.99
N ALA A 93 10.81 -2.66 9.81
CA ALA A 93 11.52 -2.83 8.54
C ALA A 93 10.56 -3.19 7.39
N LEU A 94 9.61 -4.11 7.63
CA LEU A 94 8.60 -4.48 6.65
C LEU A 94 7.68 -3.31 6.28
N VAL A 95 7.27 -2.48 7.25
CA VAL A 95 6.48 -1.26 6.98
C VAL A 95 7.28 -0.28 6.10
N ILE A 96 8.57 -0.08 6.38
CA ILE A 96 9.43 0.77 5.55
C ILE A 96 9.52 0.21 4.13
N VAL A 97 9.79 -1.08 3.98
CA VAL A 97 9.84 -1.76 2.67
C VAL A 97 8.51 -1.63 1.93
N LEU A 98 7.39 -1.77 2.64
CA LEU A 98 6.05 -1.65 2.10
C LEU A 98 5.79 -0.24 1.52
N ILE A 99 6.17 0.80 2.26
CA ILE A 99 6.03 2.20 1.83
C ILE A 99 6.99 2.50 0.66
N ALA A 100 8.25 2.08 0.78
CA ALA A 100 9.24 2.26 -0.28
C ALA A 100 8.80 1.57 -1.58
N ASN A 101 8.31 0.33 -1.50
CA ASN A 101 7.81 -0.41 -2.65
C ASN A 101 6.63 0.31 -3.32
N THR A 102 5.70 0.85 -2.52
CA THR A 102 4.55 1.63 -3.00
C THR A 102 4.98 2.89 -3.75
N LEU A 103 5.92 3.64 -3.20
CA LEU A 103 6.39 4.90 -3.78
C LEU A 103 7.27 4.68 -5.01
N LEU A 104 8.18 3.70 -4.95
CA LEU A 104 9.17 3.45 -6.00
C LEU A 104 8.59 2.64 -7.16
N PHE A 105 7.79 1.62 -6.90
CA PHE A 105 7.28 0.73 -7.96
C PHE A 105 5.82 1.03 -8.30
N GLY A 106 4.94 1.10 -7.29
CA GLY A 106 3.50 1.28 -7.50
C GLY A 106 3.18 2.54 -8.31
N ARG A 107 3.66 3.70 -7.86
CA ARG A 107 3.45 4.98 -8.57
C ARG A 107 4.03 4.99 -9.98
N ARG A 108 5.22 4.41 -10.17
CA ARG A 108 5.88 4.38 -11.48
C ARG A 108 5.11 3.53 -12.49
N GLN A 109 4.62 2.35 -12.08
CA GLN A 109 3.89 1.45 -12.98
C GLN A 109 2.52 2.05 -13.38
N ILE A 110 1.78 2.64 -12.43
CA ILE A 110 0.51 3.32 -12.74
C ILE A 110 0.75 4.52 -13.66
N GLY A 111 1.79 5.32 -13.42
CA GLY A 111 2.15 6.44 -14.30
C GLY A 111 2.52 5.98 -15.73
N ARG A 112 3.23 4.86 -15.86
CA ARG A 112 3.53 4.24 -17.17
C ARG A 112 2.26 3.77 -17.86
N LEU A 113 1.33 3.15 -17.12
CA LEU A 113 0.05 2.70 -17.66
C LEU A 113 -0.75 3.88 -18.22
N VAL A 114 -0.92 4.95 -17.43
CA VAL A 114 -1.65 6.16 -17.87
C VAL A 114 -1.04 6.78 -19.12
N LYS A 115 0.29 6.94 -19.17
CA LYS A 115 0.97 7.51 -20.36
C LYS A 115 0.81 6.66 -21.61
N LYS A 116 0.68 5.34 -21.47
CA LYS A 116 0.56 4.42 -22.61
C LYS A 116 -0.87 4.26 -23.08
N VAL A 117 -1.88 4.51 -22.25
CA VAL A 117 -3.29 4.51 -22.70
C VAL A 117 -3.52 5.43 -23.88
N ASP A 118 -2.83 6.57 -23.96
CA ASP A 118 -2.94 7.51 -25.09
C ASP A 118 -2.25 6.98 -26.38
N ILE A 119 -1.41 5.94 -26.29
CA ILE A 119 -0.59 5.39 -27.38
C ILE A 119 -1.06 3.97 -27.78
N LEU A 120 -1.99 3.37 -27.03
CA LEU A 120 -2.36 1.95 -27.10
C LEU A 120 -3.27 1.58 -28.28
N VAL A 121 -2.76 1.76 -29.49
CA VAL A 121 -3.30 1.11 -30.69
C VAL A 121 -2.36 0.01 -31.23
N HIS A 122 -1.05 -0.01 -30.94
CA HIS A 122 -0.10 -0.90 -31.66
C HIS A 122 0.93 -1.73 -30.86
N GLN A 123 0.94 -1.77 -29.52
CA GLN A 123 1.96 -2.55 -28.76
C GLN A 123 1.36 -3.52 -27.71
N ALA A 124 1.07 -4.75 -28.15
CA ALA A 124 0.53 -5.81 -27.30
C ALA A 124 1.55 -6.35 -26.27
N ASP A 125 2.81 -6.53 -26.66
CA ASP A 125 3.85 -7.13 -25.80
C ASP A 125 4.20 -6.27 -24.57
N GLU A 126 4.27 -4.95 -24.74
CA GLU A 126 4.61 -4.06 -23.63
C GLU A 126 3.49 -3.99 -22.58
N THR A 127 2.24 -4.17 -23.01
CA THR A 127 1.07 -4.12 -22.14
C THR A 127 1.03 -5.30 -21.17
N GLU A 128 1.35 -6.50 -21.66
CA GLU A 128 1.42 -7.71 -20.83
C GLU A 128 2.56 -7.64 -19.80
N SER A 129 3.70 -7.05 -20.16
CA SER A 129 4.79 -6.83 -19.20
C SER A 129 4.37 -5.92 -18.03
N ILE A 130 3.62 -4.84 -18.30
CA ILE A 130 3.10 -3.91 -17.29
C ILE A 130 2.08 -4.61 -16.41
N ARG A 131 1.16 -5.37 -17.02
CA ARG A 131 0.16 -6.16 -16.30
C ARG A 131 0.80 -7.14 -15.33
N ARG A 132 1.81 -7.90 -15.77
CA ARG A 132 2.55 -8.85 -14.93
C ARG A 132 3.26 -8.14 -13.77
N ASN A 133 3.96 -7.04 -14.04
CA ASN A 133 4.66 -6.27 -13.02
C ASN A 133 3.70 -5.70 -11.95
N ILE A 134 2.53 -5.23 -12.38
CA ILE A 134 1.47 -4.76 -11.47
C ILE A 134 0.93 -5.90 -10.62
N ALA A 135 0.73 -7.09 -11.19
CA ALA A 135 0.27 -8.26 -10.44
C ALA A 135 1.29 -8.67 -9.36
N VAL A 136 2.57 -8.78 -9.74
CA VAL A 136 3.67 -9.10 -8.80
C VAL A 136 3.76 -8.05 -7.69
N PHE A 137 3.65 -6.76 -8.03
CA PHE A 137 3.62 -5.68 -7.04
C PHE A 137 2.53 -5.88 -5.98
N HIS A 138 1.29 -6.17 -6.40
CA HIS A 138 0.20 -6.40 -5.45
C HIS A 138 0.38 -7.70 -4.65
N SER A 139 0.87 -8.77 -5.27
CA SER A 139 1.17 -10.03 -4.56
C SER A 139 2.20 -9.82 -3.44
N ILE A 140 3.28 -9.07 -3.72
CA ILE A 140 4.30 -8.73 -2.71
C ILE A 140 3.68 -7.86 -1.62
N GLN A 141 2.87 -6.85 -1.97
CA GLN A 141 2.18 -6.00 -0.99
C GLN A 141 1.30 -6.81 -0.04
N PHE A 142 0.46 -7.69 -0.56
CA PHE A 142 -0.41 -8.53 0.27
C PHE A 142 0.38 -9.49 1.16
N LEU A 143 1.47 -10.06 0.66
CA LEU A 143 2.36 -10.89 1.46
C LEU A 143 2.96 -10.09 2.63
N ILE A 144 3.43 -8.87 2.38
CA ILE A 144 4.00 -8.02 3.43
C ILE A 144 2.93 -7.63 4.46
N PHE A 145 1.73 -7.21 4.03
CA PHE A 145 0.62 -6.92 4.95
C PHE A 145 0.27 -8.13 5.83
N PHE A 146 0.20 -9.32 5.22
CA PHE A 146 -0.09 -10.56 5.92
C PHE A 146 0.95 -10.86 7.01
N VAL A 147 2.24 -10.76 6.66
CA VAL A 147 3.33 -10.94 7.63
C VAL A 147 3.26 -9.88 8.74
N ILE A 148 3.03 -8.61 8.43
CA ILE A 148 2.86 -7.54 9.44
C ILE A 148 1.74 -7.87 10.43
N ILE A 149 0.61 -8.39 9.94
CA ILE A 149 -0.53 -8.78 10.79
C ILE A 149 -0.15 -9.97 11.69
N ILE A 150 0.49 -11.00 11.14
CA ILE A 150 0.99 -12.15 11.92
C ILE A 150 1.94 -11.68 13.03
N LEU A 151 2.93 -10.86 12.69
CA LEU A 151 3.88 -10.31 13.67
C LEU A 151 3.18 -9.50 14.77
N SER A 152 2.08 -8.81 14.42
CA SER A 152 1.30 -8.02 15.37
C SER A 152 0.52 -8.88 16.36
N VAL A 153 0.13 -10.10 15.97
CA VAL A 153 -0.63 -11.04 16.82
C VAL A 153 0.30 -11.90 17.68
N PHE A 154 1.32 -12.53 17.08
CA PHE A 154 2.12 -13.56 17.76
C PHE A 154 3.25 -13.01 18.64
N LYS A 155 3.73 -11.77 18.42
CA LYS A 155 4.69 -11.04 19.28
C LYS A 155 5.80 -11.91 19.91
N PHE A 156 6.67 -12.47 19.08
CA PHE A 156 7.81 -13.27 19.56
C PHE A 156 9.04 -12.41 19.86
N ASN A 157 9.92 -12.87 20.76
CA ASN A 157 11.16 -12.19 21.10
C ASN A 157 12.37 -12.92 20.55
#